data_AF-A0A942W079-F1
#
_entry.id   AF-A0A942W079-F1
#
_cell.length_a   1.000
_cell.length_b   1.000
_cell.length_c   1.000
_cell.angle_alpha   90.00
_cell.angle_beta   90.00
_cell.angle_gamma   90.00
#
_symmetry.space_group_name_H-M   'P 1'
#
loop_
_entity.id
_entity.type
_entity.pdbx_description
1 polymer ?
#
loop_
_entity_poly.entity_id
_entity_poly.type
_entity_poly.pdbx_seq_one_letter_code
_entity_poly.pdbx_strand_id
1 'polypeptide(L)'
;MAKTETYRINNYAEQEAMLQNPSVVGKMWSHKGPVKNARKYHLDLDGVTIPVDKPFKLKGIKGGTYYPMAPHDTCLPVEEVANCGCRVRPQTSKDIISKPPKEKAKQQQERLRQADDSWEREFNEKNKKATCIDFEKVKLDWIQKKTPEEQIKYFGGNHSGKARKALLDAGVIVNDEQLNKLYKRSSNGKRVLKTLKELEDDGIMTVRKKDFDHIVIGEMKSPNKYYPNGRLIKGGHSKSSFDKCKKLNLGNTIEGKYSNGVTFGSIPTSTTKIKKNGGHTWFPDDWDDDKILSVWTKVKNGKAKFIADKISDRGDLVGKIYDCKGVAVIYRQDDKGDSFYPVKNQIDYIEGVELYDK
;
A
#
# COMPACT_ATOMS: atom_id res chain seq x y z
N MET A 1 12.90 -28.72 12.16
CA MET A 1 12.50 -27.34 12.55
C MET A 1 11.90 -27.41 13.96
N ALA A 2 12.39 -26.63 14.93
CA ALA A 2 11.90 -26.73 16.31
C ALA A 2 10.43 -26.28 16.38
N LYS A 3 9.54 -27.13 16.91
CA LYS A 3 8.08 -26.89 16.96
C LYS A 3 7.72 -25.50 17.54
N THR A 4 8.45 -25.06 18.55
CA THR A 4 8.30 -23.74 19.20
C THR A 4 8.45 -22.58 18.22
N GLU A 5 9.44 -22.62 17.32
CA GLU A 5 9.68 -21.54 16.35
C GLU A 5 8.57 -21.46 15.31
N THR A 6 8.08 -22.61 14.83
CA THR A 6 6.94 -22.67 13.93
C THR A 6 5.68 -22.10 14.59
N TYR A 7 5.40 -22.44 15.85
CA TYR A 7 4.27 -21.87 16.57
C TYR A 7 4.42 -20.38 16.87
N ARG A 8 5.64 -19.91 17.14
CA ARG A 8 5.92 -18.47 17.30
C ARG A 8 5.58 -17.72 16.02
N ILE A 9 6.11 -18.16 14.87
CA ILE A 9 5.84 -17.53 13.57
C ILE A 9 4.33 -17.50 13.29
N ASN A 10 3.64 -18.62 13.50
CA ASN A 10 2.19 -18.68 13.28
C ASN A 10 1.40 -17.73 14.20
N ASN A 11 1.76 -17.64 15.48
CA ASN A 11 1.11 -16.75 16.42
C ASN A 11 1.33 -15.28 16.08
N TYR A 12 2.54 -14.90 15.67
CA TYR A 12 2.83 -13.55 15.20
C TYR A 12 2.10 -13.23 13.89
N ALA A 13 2.05 -14.17 12.94
CA ALA A 13 1.29 -13.99 11.70
C ALA A 13 -0.21 -13.81 11.97
N GLU A 14 -0.79 -14.59 12.89
CA GLU A 14 -2.18 -14.42 13.32
C GLU A 14 -2.41 -13.09 14.03
N GLN A 15 -1.51 -12.67 14.92
CA GLN A 15 -1.55 -11.38 15.60
C GLN A 15 -1.54 -10.19 14.62
N GLU A 16 -0.64 -10.22 13.63
CA GLU A 16 -0.58 -9.21 12.57
C GLU A 16 -1.86 -9.20 11.72
N ALA A 17 -2.37 -10.38 11.35
CA ALA A 17 -3.63 -10.49 10.61
C ALA A 17 -4.82 -9.92 11.41
N MET A 18 -4.83 -10.07 12.74
CA MET A 18 -5.85 -9.49 13.62
C MET A 18 -5.78 -7.96 13.65
N LEU A 19 -4.58 -7.37 13.78
CA LEU A 19 -4.40 -5.92 13.74
C LEU A 19 -4.96 -5.33 12.45
N GLN A 20 -4.72 -6.01 11.33
CA GLN A 20 -5.18 -5.59 10.00
C GLN A 20 -6.66 -5.88 9.70
N ASN A 21 -7.39 -6.64 10.53
CA ASN A 21 -8.77 -7.08 10.23
C ASN A 21 -9.86 -6.39 11.07
N PRO A 22 -10.57 -5.39 10.52
CA PRO A 22 -11.94 -4.97 10.80
C PRO A 22 -12.63 -5.53 12.00
N SER A 23 -13.00 -6.76 11.72
CA SER A 23 -13.99 -7.52 12.43
C SER A 23 -13.46 -8.07 13.74
N VAL A 24 -12.15 -8.00 13.93
CA VAL A 24 -11.46 -8.42 15.14
C VAL A 24 -11.36 -7.23 16.08
N VAL A 25 -12.07 -7.32 17.21
CA VAL A 25 -12.10 -6.31 18.28
C VAL A 25 -11.15 -6.67 19.42
N GLY A 26 -10.75 -7.93 19.48
CA GLY A 26 -9.84 -8.43 20.48
C GLY A 26 -9.16 -9.69 20.02
N LYS A 27 -8.15 -10.08 20.76
CA LYS A 27 -7.47 -11.36 20.63
C LYS A 27 -7.72 -12.18 21.88
N MET A 28 -7.89 -13.47 21.68
CA MET A 28 -8.17 -14.44 22.72
C MET A 28 -7.00 -15.41 22.83
N TRP A 29 -6.57 -15.69 24.05
CA TRP A 29 -5.62 -16.77 24.29
C TRP A 29 -6.37 -18.11 24.25
N SER A 30 -5.90 -19.05 23.43
CA SER A 30 -6.53 -20.36 23.27
C SER A 30 -5.52 -21.46 23.57
N HIS A 31 -5.75 -22.18 24.66
CA HIS A 31 -4.97 -23.35 24.98
C HIS A 31 -5.27 -24.48 23.99
N LYS A 32 -4.22 -25.13 23.51
CA LYS A 32 -4.32 -26.40 22.78
C LYS A 32 -3.36 -27.42 23.37
N GLY A 33 -3.94 -28.49 23.89
CA GLY A 33 -3.23 -29.60 24.48
C GLY A 33 -4.07 -30.29 25.54
N PRO A 34 -3.58 -31.43 26.07
CA PRO A 34 -4.20 -32.10 27.21
C PRO A 34 -4.05 -31.23 28.47
N VAL A 35 -5.16 -30.99 29.17
CA VAL A 35 -5.20 -30.21 30.42
C VAL A 35 -4.24 -30.75 31.48
N LYS A 36 -4.05 -32.08 31.52
CA LYS A 36 -3.17 -32.76 32.51
C LYS A 36 -1.72 -32.26 32.51
N ASN A 37 -1.22 -31.81 31.36
CA ASN A 37 0.17 -31.35 31.20
C ASN A 37 0.25 -29.84 30.93
N ALA A 38 -0.87 -29.13 31.04
CA ALA A 38 -0.94 -27.71 30.75
C ALA A 38 -0.45 -26.89 31.95
N ARG A 39 0.28 -25.81 31.66
CA ARG A 39 0.70 -24.85 32.68
C ARG A 39 -0.53 -24.14 33.23
N LYS A 40 -0.64 -24.07 34.55
CA LYS A 40 -1.77 -23.41 35.24
C LYS A 40 -2.08 -22.03 34.68
N TYR A 41 -1.08 -21.15 34.61
CA TYR A 41 -1.29 -19.77 34.14
C TYR A 41 -1.60 -19.64 32.64
N HIS A 42 -1.39 -20.70 31.85
CA HIS A 42 -1.85 -20.74 30.46
C HIS A 42 -3.31 -21.20 30.37
N LEU A 43 -3.75 -22.09 31.26
CA LEU A 43 -5.16 -22.45 31.42
C LEU A 43 -5.97 -21.29 31.98
N ASP A 44 -5.42 -20.52 32.92
CA ASP A 44 -6.04 -19.32 33.47
C ASP A 44 -6.28 -18.25 32.38
N LEU A 45 -5.43 -18.24 31.34
CA LEU A 45 -5.60 -17.38 30.17
C LEU A 45 -6.48 -18.00 29.08
N ASP A 46 -6.83 -19.28 29.14
CA ASP A 46 -7.65 -19.90 28.09
C ASP A 46 -9.03 -19.24 28.03
N GLY A 47 -9.39 -18.73 26.85
CA GLY A 47 -10.62 -17.95 26.63
C GLY A 47 -10.52 -16.47 27.02
N VAL A 48 -9.45 -16.03 27.68
CA VAL A 48 -9.27 -14.61 28.03
C VAL A 48 -9.10 -13.78 26.76
N THR A 49 -9.97 -12.78 26.62
CA THR A 49 -9.96 -11.83 25.51
C THR A 49 -9.46 -10.47 25.97
N ILE A 50 -8.55 -9.89 25.19
CA ILE A 50 -8.04 -8.52 25.37
C ILE A 50 -8.05 -7.78 24.03
N PRO A 51 -7.93 -6.43 24.01
CA PRO A 51 -7.75 -5.71 22.76
C PRO A 51 -6.51 -6.19 22.00
N VAL A 52 -6.58 -6.17 20.65
CA VAL A 52 -5.54 -6.78 19.80
C VAL A 52 -4.16 -6.16 20.03
N ASP A 53 -4.09 -4.85 20.26
CA ASP A 53 -2.87 -4.07 20.47
C ASP A 53 -2.27 -4.19 21.88
N LYS A 54 -2.97 -4.85 22.83
CA LYS A 54 -2.50 -4.97 24.22
C LYS A 54 -1.82 -6.32 24.47
N PRO A 55 -0.79 -6.38 25.34
CA PRO A 55 -0.21 -7.65 25.75
C PRO A 55 -1.12 -8.38 26.76
N PHE A 56 -1.05 -9.72 26.77
CA PHE A 56 -1.60 -10.53 27.85
C PHE A 56 -0.76 -10.35 29.11
N LYS A 57 -1.35 -10.52 30.29
CA LYS A 57 -0.61 -10.57 31.55
C LYS A 57 -0.47 -12.02 31.99
N LEU A 58 0.71 -12.60 31.84
CA LEU A 58 0.99 -14.00 32.17
C LEU A 58 1.91 -14.08 33.40
N LYS A 59 1.53 -14.89 34.39
CA LYS A 59 2.46 -15.28 35.46
C LYS A 59 3.26 -16.51 35.02
N GLY A 60 4.58 -16.49 35.20
CA GLY A 60 5.44 -17.62 34.87
C GLY A 60 5.36 -18.74 35.92
N ILE A 61 5.59 -19.98 35.50
CA ILE A 61 5.58 -21.16 36.36
C ILE A 61 6.69 -21.11 37.43
N LYS A 62 7.83 -20.49 37.10
CA LYS A 62 8.95 -20.25 38.02
C LYS A 62 8.87 -18.89 38.73
N GLY A 63 7.72 -18.21 38.66
CA GLY A 63 7.58 -16.82 39.10
C GLY A 63 7.83 -15.82 37.98
N GLY A 64 7.66 -14.53 38.29
CA GLY A 64 7.71 -13.44 37.31
C GLY A 64 6.37 -13.16 36.62
N THR A 65 6.20 -11.93 36.13
CA THR A 65 5.05 -11.51 35.33
C THR A 65 5.56 -11.04 33.97
N TYR A 66 5.01 -11.62 32.91
CA TYR A 66 5.37 -11.35 31.53
C TYR A 66 4.20 -10.71 30.79
N TYR A 67 4.53 -9.96 29.74
CA TYR A 67 3.56 -9.23 28.92
C TYR A 67 3.62 -9.66 27.44
N PRO A 68 3.36 -10.94 27.12
CA PRO A 68 3.43 -11.43 25.74
C PRO A 68 2.31 -10.85 24.86
N MET A 69 2.63 -10.50 23.62
CA MET A 69 1.64 -10.13 22.61
C MET A 69 0.85 -11.33 22.10
N ALA A 70 1.45 -12.52 22.07
CA ALA A 70 0.81 -13.76 21.71
C ALA A 70 1.52 -14.95 22.40
N PRO A 71 0.95 -16.16 22.40
CA PRO A 71 1.69 -17.33 22.85
C PRO A 71 3.02 -17.50 22.11
N HIS A 72 4.05 -17.98 22.81
CA HIS A 72 5.42 -18.14 22.29
C HIS A 72 6.17 -16.85 21.98
N ASP A 73 5.71 -15.70 22.49
CA ASP A 73 6.45 -14.44 22.40
C ASP A 73 7.89 -14.59 22.90
N THR A 74 8.82 -13.90 22.25
CA THR A 74 10.23 -13.83 22.61
C THR A 74 10.49 -13.31 24.03
N CYS A 75 9.54 -12.56 24.61
CA CYS A 75 9.64 -12.13 26.00
C CYS A 75 9.42 -13.27 27.02
N LEU A 76 8.93 -14.42 26.58
CA LEU A 76 8.65 -15.57 27.44
C LEU A 76 9.88 -16.48 27.58
N PRO A 77 10.17 -16.97 28.80
CA PRO A 77 11.30 -17.87 29.01
C PRO A 77 11.00 -19.27 28.43
N VAL A 78 12.05 -20.07 28.26
CA VAL A 78 11.98 -21.38 27.59
C VAL A 78 10.95 -22.30 28.24
N GLU A 79 10.88 -22.29 29.58
CA GLU A 79 9.93 -23.08 30.36
C GLU A 79 8.46 -22.76 30.08
N GLU A 80 8.14 -21.56 29.56
CA GLU A 80 6.78 -21.14 29.20
C GLU A 80 6.39 -21.52 27.77
N VAL A 81 7.38 -21.68 26.88
CA VAL A 81 7.14 -21.86 25.45
C VAL A 81 7.46 -23.26 24.94
N ALA A 82 8.35 -23.99 25.61
CA ALA A 82 8.74 -25.34 25.22
C ALA A 82 7.53 -26.30 25.29
N ASN A 83 7.31 -27.09 24.24
CA ASN A 83 6.20 -28.04 24.15
C ASN A 83 4.80 -27.43 24.41
N CYS A 84 4.65 -26.12 24.24
CA CYS A 84 3.36 -25.45 24.34
C CYS A 84 2.62 -25.51 23.00
N GLY A 85 1.28 -25.69 23.05
CA GLY A 85 0.41 -25.63 21.88
C GLY A 85 -0.51 -24.41 21.85
N CYS A 86 -0.42 -23.52 22.85
CA CYS A 86 -1.27 -22.35 22.95
C CYS A 86 -1.18 -21.47 21.69
N ARG A 87 -2.31 -20.89 21.30
CA ARG A 87 -2.42 -20.04 20.13
C ARG A 87 -3.26 -18.81 20.40
N VAL A 88 -3.01 -17.74 19.68
CA VAL A 88 -3.89 -16.57 19.68
C VAL A 88 -5.09 -16.83 18.76
N ARG A 89 -6.26 -16.27 19.06
CA ARG A 89 -7.47 -16.40 18.24
C ARG A 89 -8.14 -15.04 18.07
N PRO A 90 -8.67 -14.71 16.89
CA PRO A 90 -9.44 -13.49 16.72
C PRO A 90 -10.75 -13.60 17.50
N GLN A 91 -11.06 -12.58 18.30
CA GLN A 91 -12.39 -12.36 18.84
C GLN A 91 -13.11 -11.33 17.97
N THR A 92 -14.25 -11.74 17.43
CA THR A 92 -15.12 -10.89 16.61
C THR A 92 -16.37 -10.51 17.40
N SER A 93 -16.87 -9.28 17.24
CA SER A 93 -18.17 -8.90 17.81
C SER A 93 -19.29 -9.12 16.78
N LYS A 94 -20.47 -9.56 17.25
CA LYS A 94 -21.66 -9.72 16.39
C LYS A 94 -22.04 -8.41 15.68
N ASP A 95 -21.83 -7.28 16.35
CA ASP A 95 -22.12 -5.93 15.84
C ASP A 95 -21.23 -5.51 14.66
N ILE A 96 -20.04 -6.11 14.49
CA ILE A 96 -19.18 -5.83 13.32
C ILE A 96 -19.39 -6.89 12.24
N ILE A 97 -19.81 -8.11 12.57
CA ILE A 97 -20.27 -9.07 11.56
C ILE A 97 -21.45 -8.48 10.76
N SER A 98 -22.35 -7.77 11.44
CA SER A 98 -23.49 -7.08 10.83
C SER A 98 -23.15 -5.77 10.09
N LYS A 99 -21.95 -5.20 10.24
CA LYS A 99 -21.56 -4.00 9.50
C LYS A 99 -21.57 -4.25 7.98
N PRO A 100 -21.99 -3.28 7.15
CA PRO A 100 -21.92 -3.42 5.70
C PRO A 100 -20.48 -3.65 5.21
N PRO A 101 -20.25 -4.45 4.16
CA PRO A 101 -18.91 -4.70 3.61
C PRO A 101 -18.11 -3.42 3.31
N LYS A 102 -18.79 -2.36 2.84
CA LYS A 102 -18.20 -1.04 2.56
C LYS A 102 -17.61 -0.39 3.81
N GLU A 103 -18.31 -0.47 4.94
CA GLU A 103 -17.84 0.12 6.20
C GLU A 103 -16.63 -0.64 6.73
N LYS A 104 -16.64 -1.98 6.64
CA LYS A 104 -15.50 -2.81 7.03
C LYS A 104 -14.27 -2.53 6.17
N ALA A 105 -14.43 -2.38 4.86
CA ALA A 105 -13.33 -2.03 3.95
C ALA A 105 -12.69 -0.68 4.31
N LYS A 106 -13.50 0.33 4.61
CA LYS A 106 -13.01 1.65 5.08
C LYS A 106 -12.23 1.54 6.38
N GLN A 107 -12.76 0.82 7.38
CA GLN A 107 -12.06 0.61 8.65
C GLN A 107 -10.74 -0.13 8.46
N GLN A 108 -10.68 -1.09 7.53
CA GLN A 108 -9.46 -1.85 7.24
C GLN A 108 -8.40 -0.95 6.66
N GLN A 109 -8.81 -0.13 5.70
CA GLN A 109 -7.95 0.84 5.08
C GLN A 109 -7.41 1.85 6.11
N GLU A 110 -8.22 2.30 7.06
CA GLU A 110 -7.76 3.21 8.12
C GLU A 110 -6.74 2.55 9.07
N ARG A 111 -6.93 1.30 9.45
CA ARG A 111 -5.96 0.56 10.28
C ARG A 111 -4.63 0.33 9.56
N LEU A 112 -4.68 -0.01 8.27
CA LEU A 112 -3.48 -0.09 7.43
C LEU A 112 -2.80 1.27 7.33
N ARG A 113 -3.55 2.36 7.14
CA ARG A 113 -3.00 3.72 7.13
C ARG A 113 -2.30 4.07 8.44
N GLN A 114 -2.86 3.71 9.59
CA GLN A 114 -2.25 3.97 10.90
C GLN A 114 -0.97 3.15 11.12
N ALA A 115 -0.97 1.88 10.70
CA ALA A 115 0.22 1.04 10.74
C ALA A 115 1.33 1.59 9.82
N ASP A 116 0.98 2.00 8.59
CA ASP A 116 1.91 2.62 7.64
C ASP A 116 2.48 3.94 8.20
N ASP A 117 1.66 4.77 8.84
CA ASP A 117 2.06 6.02 9.51
C ASP A 117 3.08 5.76 10.64
N SER A 118 2.79 4.79 11.51
CA SER A 118 3.70 4.41 12.60
C SER A 118 5.03 3.90 12.06
N TRP A 119 4.99 3.02 11.06
CA TRP A 119 6.19 2.47 10.42
C TRP A 119 7.02 3.58 9.76
N GLU A 120 6.38 4.52 9.05
CA GLU A 120 7.06 5.62 8.38
C GLU A 120 7.79 6.54 9.38
N ARG A 121 7.19 6.82 10.55
CA ARG A 121 7.86 7.60 11.61
C ARG A 121 9.14 6.92 12.08
N GLU A 122 9.05 5.64 12.45
CA GLU A 122 10.20 4.87 12.89
C GLU A 122 11.28 4.77 11.81
N PHE A 123 10.87 4.56 10.57
CA PHE A 123 11.76 4.45 9.42
C PHE A 123 12.50 5.76 9.15
N ASN A 124 11.77 6.88 9.14
CA ASN A 124 12.35 8.22 8.95
C ASN A 124 13.34 8.58 10.07
N GLU A 125 13.02 8.23 11.33
CA GLU A 125 13.94 8.44 12.44
C GLU A 125 15.22 7.61 12.34
N LYS A 126 15.10 6.32 11.98
CA LYS A 126 16.25 5.45 11.72
C LYS A 126 17.10 5.96 10.57
N ASN A 127 16.48 6.35 9.46
CA ASN A 127 17.17 6.93 8.32
C ASN A 127 17.88 8.24 8.67
N LYS A 128 17.24 9.15 9.40
CA LYS A 128 17.87 10.39 9.86
C LYS A 128 19.14 10.12 10.65
N LYS A 129 19.10 9.14 11.58
CA LYS A 129 20.27 8.73 12.36
C LYS A 129 21.37 8.12 11.49
N ALA A 130 21.01 7.24 10.55
CA ALA A 130 21.96 6.56 9.68
C ALA A 130 22.63 7.48 8.63
N THR A 131 21.94 8.55 8.23
CA THR A 131 22.36 9.41 7.11
C THR A 131 22.92 10.76 7.53
N CYS A 132 22.87 11.09 8.83
CA CYS A 132 23.31 12.37 9.39
C CYS A 132 22.72 13.60 8.67
N ILE A 133 21.51 13.48 8.13
CA ILE A 133 20.87 14.56 7.37
C ILE A 133 20.43 15.66 8.33
N ASP A 134 20.95 16.87 8.09
CA ASP A 134 20.48 18.08 8.76
C ASP A 134 19.32 18.70 7.98
N PHE A 135 18.10 18.35 8.38
CA PHE A 135 16.90 18.90 7.75
C PHE A 135 16.79 20.42 7.90
N GLU A 136 17.42 21.08 8.87
CA GLU A 136 17.32 22.54 9.01
C GLU A 136 17.92 23.28 7.80
N LYS A 137 18.90 22.66 7.13
CA LYS A 137 19.63 23.25 6.00
C LYS A 137 19.04 22.90 4.64
N VAL A 138 18.01 22.06 4.59
CA VAL A 138 17.42 21.62 3.32
C VAL A 138 16.60 22.77 2.72
N LYS A 139 17.06 23.25 1.57
CA LYS A 139 16.40 24.23 0.69
C LYS A 139 16.10 23.61 -0.67
N LEU A 140 15.15 24.20 -1.39
CA LEU A 140 14.66 23.69 -2.66
C LEU A 140 15.74 23.69 -3.75
N ASP A 141 16.49 24.79 -3.87
CA ASP A 141 17.57 24.92 -4.86
C ASP A 141 18.68 23.89 -4.62
N TRP A 142 18.96 23.60 -3.36
CA TRP A 142 19.98 22.64 -2.94
C TRP A 142 19.54 21.20 -3.23
N ILE A 143 18.29 20.85 -2.94
CA ILE A 143 17.79 19.49 -3.17
C ILE A 143 17.64 19.20 -4.68
N GLN A 144 17.29 20.21 -5.48
CA GLN A 144 17.18 20.07 -6.95
C GLN A 144 18.54 19.80 -7.62
N LYS A 145 19.66 20.18 -7.00
CA LYS A 145 21.02 19.89 -7.49
C LYS A 145 21.47 18.46 -7.21
N LYS A 146 20.70 17.68 -6.45
CA LYS A 146 21.02 16.29 -6.07
C LYS A 146 20.52 15.28 -7.08
N THR A 147 21.13 14.09 -7.10
CA THR A 147 20.63 13.00 -7.95
C THR A 147 19.23 12.55 -7.49
N PRO A 148 18.42 11.92 -8.35
CA PRO A 148 17.11 11.40 -7.95
C PRO A 148 17.14 10.50 -6.71
N GLU A 149 18.16 9.64 -6.57
CA GLU A 149 18.34 8.73 -5.43
C GLU A 149 18.65 9.50 -4.14
N GLU A 150 19.52 10.50 -4.23
CA GLU A 150 19.81 11.39 -3.12
C GLU A 150 18.55 12.15 -2.70
N GLN A 151 17.78 12.70 -3.65
CA GLN A 151 16.51 13.38 -3.36
C GLN A 151 15.54 12.46 -2.61
N ILE A 152 15.34 11.23 -3.09
CA ILE A 152 14.51 10.22 -2.43
C ILE A 152 15.01 9.96 -1.00
N LYS A 153 16.32 9.81 -0.80
CA LYS A 153 16.93 9.60 0.51
C LYS A 153 16.66 10.77 1.46
N TYR A 154 16.80 12.02 0.99
CA TYR A 154 16.50 13.23 1.77
C TYR A 154 15.02 13.35 2.13
N PHE A 155 14.13 12.79 1.32
CA PHE A 155 12.69 12.79 1.59
C PHE A 155 12.18 11.56 2.36
N GLY A 156 13.08 10.82 3.01
CA GLY A 156 12.74 9.71 3.89
C GLY A 156 13.06 8.32 3.32
N GLY A 157 13.49 8.24 2.06
CA GLY A 157 13.82 6.98 1.39
C GLY A 157 12.59 6.16 0.97
N ASN A 158 12.83 5.06 0.25
CA ASN A 158 11.78 4.13 -0.20
C ASN A 158 10.62 4.82 -0.92
N HIS A 159 9.40 4.27 -0.80
CA HIS A 159 8.19 4.83 -1.39
C HIS A 159 7.88 6.23 -0.88
N SER A 160 8.03 6.48 0.42
CA SER A 160 7.71 7.79 1.01
C SER A 160 8.60 8.91 0.47
N GLY A 161 9.89 8.63 0.28
CA GLY A 161 10.81 9.54 -0.38
C GLY A 161 10.45 9.79 -1.84
N LYS A 162 10.07 8.74 -2.59
CA LYS A 162 9.55 8.87 -3.96
C LYS A 162 8.28 9.71 -4.02
N ALA A 163 7.33 9.49 -3.11
CA ALA A 163 6.06 10.20 -3.05
C ALA A 163 6.25 11.70 -2.77
N ARG A 164 7.18 12.06 -1.86
CA ARG A 164 7.51 13.47 -1.60
C ARG A 164 8.30 14.11 -2.74
N LYS A 165 9.27 13.39 -3.33
CA LYS A 165 9.97 13.87 -4.54
C LYS A 165 8.99 14.14 -5.67
N ALA A 166 7.99 13.27 -5.86
CA ALA A 166 6.95 13.44 -6.86
C ALA A 166 6.13 14.73 -6.69
N LEU A 167 6.03 15.29 -5.47
CA LEU A 167 5.40 16.60 -5.26
C LEU A 167 6.21 17.74 -5.90
N LEU A 168 7.54 17.63 -5.90
CA LEU A 168 8.43 18.58 -6.58
C LEU A 168 8.30 18.41 -8.10
N ASP A 169 8.43 17.16 -8.58
CA ASP A 169 8.34 16.84 -10.02
C ASP A 169 6.97 17.22 -10.62
N ALA A 170 5.91 17.14 -9.82
CA ALA A 170 4.55 17.52 -10.19
C ALA A 170 4.31 19.04 -10.21
N GLY A 171 5.24 19.85 -9.68
CA GLY A 171 5.06 21.29 -9.48
C GLY A 171 4.06 21.64 -8.37
N VAL A 172 3.87 20.74 -7.39
CA VAL A 172 3.08 21.01 -6.18
C VAL A 172 3.91 21.81 -5.19
N ILE A 173 5.22 21.51 -5.10
CA ILE A 173 6.20 22.22 -4.28
C ILE A 173 7.18 22.94 -5.20
N VAL A 174 7.10 24.26 -5.27
CA VAL A 174 7.88 25.10 -6.19
C VAL A 174 8.73 26.17 -5.48
N ASN A 175 8.59 26.33 -4.17
CA ASN A 175 9.40 27.25 -3.37
C ASN A 175 9.69 26.71 -1.96
N ASP A 176 10.58 27.39 -1.22
CA ASP A 176 10.99 26.99 0.13
C ASP A 176 9.84 27.06 1.14
N GLU A 177 8.89 27.98 0.98
CA GLU A 177 7.72 28.07 1.86
C GLU A 177 6.86 26.80 1.76
N GLN A 178 6.59 26.36 0.53
CA GLN A 178 5.87 25.11 0.27
C GLN A 178 6.69 23.90 0.71
N LEU A 179 8.01 23.91 0.46
CA LEU A 179 8.90 22.84 0.91
C LEU A 179 8.84 22.66 2.43
N ASN A 180 8.77 23.76 3.19
CA ASN A 180 8.65 23.72 4.64
C ASN A 180 7.35 23.06 5.12
N LYS A 181 6.29 23.02 4.29
CA LYS A 181 5.06 22.28 4.62
C LYS A 181 5.27 20.78 4.67
N LEU A 182 6.34 20.24 4.06
CA LEU A 182 6.70 18.84 4.15
C LEU A 182 7.27 18.43 5.52
N TYR A 183 7.51 19.41 6.40
CA TYR A 183 8.17 19.23 7.67
C TYR A 183 7.30 19.71 8.83
N LYS A 184 7.60 19.19 10.02
CA LYS A 184 7.08 19.65 11.31
C LYS A 184 8.22 19.80 12.30
N ARG A 185 7.92 20.42 13.46
CA ARG A 185 8.83 20.51 14.59
C ARG A 185 8.59 19.33 15.53
N SER A 186 9.66 18.62 15.90
CA SER A 186 9.59 17.59 16.95
C SER A 186 9.45 18.24 18.33
N SER A 187 9.24 17.42 19.37
CA SER A 187 9.21 17.85 20.78
C SER A 187 10.45 18.66 21.18
N ASN A 188 11.59 18.38 20.54
CA ASN A 188 12.88 19.01 20.84
C ASN A 188 13.18 20.18 19.88
N GLY A 189 12.17 20.71 19.17
CA GLY A 189 12.28 21.83 18.25
C GLY A 189 12.96 21.52 16.91
N LYS A 190 13.44 20.30 16.69
CA LYS A 190 14.14 19.90 15.46
C LYS A 190 13.16 19.69 14.32
N ARG A 191 13.52 20.13 13.12
CA ARG A 191 12.81 19.84 11.88
C ARG A 191 12.87 18.35 11.58
N VAL A 192 11.70 17.78 11.32
CA VAL A 192 11.48 16.38 10.93
C VAL A 192 10.43 16.32 9.83
N LEU A 193 10.47 15.29 9.00
CA LEU A 193 9.46 15.10 7.95
C LEU A 193 8.09 14.82 8.58
N LYS A 194 7.05 15.43 8.03
CA LYS A 194 5.67 14.98 8.24
C LYS A 194 5.48 13.64 7.55
N THR A 195 4.66 12.75 8.09
CA THR A 195 4.30 11.49 7.42
C THR A 195 3.39 11.75 6.21
N LEU A 196 3.23 10.78 5.31
CA LEU A 196 2.35 10.96 4.16
C LEU A 196 0.89 11.22 4.57
N LYS A 197 0.45 10.66 5.70
CA LYS A 197 -0.87 10.93 6.29
C LYS A 197 -0.99 12.37 6.78
N GLU A 198 0.02 12.86 7.51
CA GLU A 198 0.04 14.26 7.97
C GLU A 198 0.01 15.24 6.80
N LEU A 199 0.66 14.91 5.67
CA LEU A 199 0.56 15.70 4.44
C LEU A 199 -0.85 15.67 3.84
N GLU A 200 -1.50 14.51 3.80
CA GLU A 200 -2.89 14.37 3.34
C GLU A 200 -3.83 15.22 4.20
N ASP A 201 -3.65 15.22 5.52
CA ASP A 201 -4.42 16.04 6.47
C ASP A 201 -4.21 17.55 6.24
N ASP A 202 -3.03 17.96 5.76
CA ASP A 202 -2.74 19.35 5.34
C ASP A 202 -3.24 19.69 3.91
N GLY A 203 -3.90 18.74 3.24
CA GLY A 203 -4.35 18.89 1.85
C GLY A 203 -3.25 18.74 0.79
N ILE A 204 -2.07 18.24 1.17
CA ILE A 204 -0.96 17.91 0.26
C ILE A 204 -1.05 16.43 -0.10
N MET A 205 -1.65 16.14 -1.25
CA MET A 205 -2.03 14.78 -1.61
C MET A 205 -0.83 14.02 -2.21
N THR A 206 -0.57 12.82 -1.70
CA THR A 206 0.42 11.91 -2.29
C THR A 206 -0.24 10.61 -2.81
N VAL A 207 0.52 9.82 -3.56
CA VAL A 207 0.08 8.50 -4.04
C VAL A 207 0.58 7.43 -3.07
N ARG A 208 -0.35 6.59 -2.58
CA ARG A 208 -0.02 5.51 -1.66
C ARG A 208 0.68 4.37 -2.40
N LYS A 209 1.60 3.69 -1.71
CA LYS A 209 2.39 2.59 -2.28
C LYS A 209 1.52 1.51 -2.90
N LYS A 210 0.49 1.07 -2.16
CA LYS A 210 -0.43 0.01 -2.62
C LYS A 210 -1.15 0.38 -3.92
N ASP A 211 -1.64 1.61 -4.04
CA ASP A 211 -2.34 2.06 -5.25
C ASP A 211 -1.35 2.23 -6.41
N PHE A 212 -0.15 2.75 -6.11
CA PHE A 212 0.92 2.87 -7.08
C PHE A 212 1.34 1.52 -7.66
N ASP A 213 1.70 0.55 -6.79
CA ASP A 213 2.08 -0.80 -7.19
C ASP A 213 0.96 -1.50 -7.96
N HIS A 214 -0.30 -1.29 -7.57
CA HIS A 214 -1.45 -1.79 -8.31
C HIS A 214 -1.43 -1.29 -9.76
N ILE A 215 -1.16 -0.01 -9.98
CA ILE A 215 -1.11 0.57 -11.33
C ILE A 215 0.14 0.14 -12.09
N VAL A 216 1.35 0.26 -11.52
CA VAL A 216 2.60 0.04 -12.27
C VAL A 216 3.02 -1.42 -12.37
N ILE A 217 2.63 -2.28 -11.43
CA ILE A 217 3.00 -3.70 -11.43
C ILE A 217 1.79 -4.58 -11.74
N GLY A 218 0.64 -4.25 -11.15
CA GLY A 218 -0.57 -5.05 -11.23
C GLY A 218 -0.70 -6.08 -10.10
N GLU A 219 -1.95 -6.48 -9.83
CA GLU A 219 -2.28 -7.50 -8.85
C GLU A 219 -2.28 -8.89 -9.51
N MET A 220 -1.49 -9.82 -8.97
CA MET A 220 -1.27 -11.14 -9.54
C MET A 220 -1.99 -12.24 -8.75
N LYS A 221 -2.65 -13.15 -9.48
CA LYS A 221 -3.13 -14.42 -8.93
C LYS A 221 -2.00 -15.43 -8.99
N SER A 222 -1.78 -16.13 -7.88
CA SER A 222 -0.75 -17.16 -7.79
C SER A 222 -0.94 -18.28 -8.81
N PRO A 223 0.16 -18.92 -9.25
CA PRO A 223 0.15 -20.14 -10.04
C PRO A 223 -0.78 -21.22 -9.52
N ASN A 224 -1.35 -22.00 -10.44
CA ASN A 224 -2.09 -23.23 -10.14
C ASN A 224 -2.02 -24.20 -11.34
N LYS A 225 -2.60 -25.39 -11.19
CA LYS A 225 -2.60 -26.45 -12.22
C LYS A 225 -3.02 -25.99 -13.63
N TYR A 226 -3.99 -25.07 -13.72
CA TYR A 226 -4.52 -24.58 -15.00
C TYR A 226 -3.78 -23.33 -15.52
N TYR A 227 -3.12 -22.61 -14.61
CA TYR A 227 -2.39 -21.38 -14.90
C TYR A 227 -1.04 -21.42 -14.19
N PRO A 228 -0.05 -22.16 -14.73
CA PRO A 228 1.22 -22.42 -14.07
C PRO A 228 2.07 -21.15 -13.84
N ASN A 229 1.81 -20.08 -14.59
CA ASN A 229 2.50 -18.80 -14.45
C ASN A 229 1.71 -17.76 -13.64
N GLY A 230 0.57 -18.16 -13.06
CA GLY A 230 -0.36 -17.23 -12.44
C GLY A 230 -1.12 -16.42 -13.48
N ARG A 231 -1.78 -15.34 -13.04
CA ARG A 231 -2.63 -14.49 -13.90
C ARG A 231 -2.66 -13.06 -13.41
N LEU A 232 -2.71 -12.08 -14.32
CA LEU A 232 -3.01 -10.71 -13.92
C LEU A 232 -4.50 -10.56 -13.58
N ILE A 233 -4.79 -10.01 -12.40
CA ILE A 233 -6.15 -9.76 -11.92
C ILE A 233 -6.61 -8.35 -12.27
N LYS A 234 -5.85 -7.34 -11.83
CA LYS A 234 -6.19 -5.91 -11.92
C LYS A 234 -4.93 -5.05 -12.08
N GLY A 235 -5.11 -3.79 -12.49
CA GLY A 235 -4.02 -2.82 -12.62
C GLY A 235 -2.99 -3.20 -13.68
N GLY A 236 -1.73 -2.77 -13.56
CA GLY A 236 -0.69 -3.17 -14.51
C GLY A 236 -0.74 -2.43 -15.84
N HIS A 237 -0.71 -1.10 -15.78
CA HIS A 237 -0.83 -0.18 -16.91
C HIS A 237 0.51 0.45 -17.31
N SER A 238 1.61 0.20 -16.60
CA SER A 238 2.93 0.73 -17.01
C SER A 238 3.73 -0.27 -17.84
N LYS A 239 4.83 0.23 -18.42
CA LYS A 239 5.82 -0.59 -19.12
C LYS A 239 6.41 -1.69 -18.24
N SER A 240 6.64 -1.41 -16.96
CA SER A 240 7.11 -2.39 -15.97
C SER A 240 6.16 -3.59 -15.85
N SER A 241 4.84 -3.34 -15.80
CA SER A 241 3.85 -4.42 -15.79
C SER A 241 3.82 -5.17 -17.12
N PHE A 242 3.90 -4.45 -18.25
CA PHE A 242 3.96 -5.07 -19.58
C PHE A 242 5.14 -6.06 -19.65
N ASP A 243 6.34 -5.63 -19.29
CA ASP A 243 7.55 -6.45 -19.34
C ASP A 243 7.46 -7.64 -18.37
N LYS A 244 6.88 -7.44 -17.18
CA LYS A 244 6.62 -8.51 -16.23
C LYS A 244 5.65 -9.55 -16.79
N CYS A 245 4.55 -9.14 -17.40
CA CYS A 245 3.59 -10.03 -18.04
C CYS A 245 4.22 -10.83 -19.19
N LYS A 246 5.08 -10.18 -20.00
CA LYS A 246 5.84 -10.83 -21.05
C LYS A 246 6.81 -11.87 -20.49
N LYS A 247 7.60 -11.50 -19.48
CA LYS A 247 8.56 -12.41 -18.82
C LYS A 247 7.90 -13.63 -18.17
N LEU A 248 6.70 -13.46 -17.64
CA LEU A 248 5.91 -14.54 -17.04
C LEU A 248 5.10 -15.34 -18.07
N ASN A 249 5.24 -15.09 -19.37
CA ASN A 249 4.46 -15.74 -20.42
C ASN A 249 2.95 -15.67 -20.18
N LEU A 250 2.47 -14.53 -19.69
CA LEU A 250 1.03 -14.27 -19.49
C LEU A 250 0.36 -13.77 -20.78
N GLY A 251 1.19 -13.44 -21.78
CA GLY A 251 0.80 -12.75 -23.01
C GLY A 251 0.71 -11.24 -22.81
N ASN A 252 0.85 -10.53 -23.93
CA ASN A 252 0.43 -9.15 -24.15
C ASN A 252 0.16 -9.04 -25.65
N THR A 253 -1.06 -8.72 -26.03
CA THR A 253 -1.43 -8.50 -27.43
C THR A 253 -1.74 -7.02 -27.57
N ILE A 254 -0.92 -6.30 -28.35
CA ILE A 254 -1.20 -4.92 -28.72
C ILE A 254 -2.17 -4.96 -29.89
N GLU A 255 -3.30 -4.28 -29.75
CA GLU A 255 -4.35 -4.20 -30.76
C GLU A 255 -4.37 -2.83 -31.45
N GLY A 256 -3.76 -1.82 -30.84
CA GLY A 256 -3.56 -0.50 -31.43
C GLY A 256 -2.65 0.38 -30.58
N LYS A 257 -2.12 1.42 -31.22
CA LYS A 257 -1.23 2.42 -30.61
C LYS A 257 -1.61 3.82 -31.11
N TYR A 258 -1.67 4.78 -30.20
CA TYR A 258 -1.91 6.18 -30.54
C TYR A 258 -0.60 6.94 -30.76
N SER A 259 -0.66 8.05 -31.51
CA SER A 259 0.49 8.93 -31.79
C SER A 259 1.12 9.51 -30.53
N ASN A 260 0.36 9.66 -29.44
CA ASN A 260 0.85 10.05 -28.12
C ASN A 260 1.47 8.89 -27.31
N GLY A 261 1.64 7.71 -27.91
CA GLY A 261 2.33 6.57 -27.32
C GLY A 261 1.46 5.61 -26.51
N VAL A 262 0.21 5.96 -26.17
CA VAL A 262 -0.71 5.05 -25.46
C VAL A 262 -0.98 3.82 -26.32
N THR A 263 -0.91 2.64 -25.72
CA THR A 263 -1.27 1.37 -26.38
C THR A 263 -2.45 0.73 -25.69
N PHE A 264 -3.19 -0.09 -26.44
CA PHE A 264 -4.27 -0.90 -25.88
C PHE A 264 -4.31 -2.29 -26.50
N GLY A 265 -4.96 -3.22 -25.80
CA GLY A 265 -5.20 -4.56 -26.28
C GLY A 265 -5.50 -5.54 -25.15
N SER A 266 -4.91 -6.73 -25.23
CA SER A 266 -5.31 -7.89 -24.44
C SER A 266 -4.17 -8.51 -23.62
N ILE A 267 -4.52 -9.04 -22.45
CA ILE A 267 -3.72 -9.99 -21.67
C ILE A 267 -4.52 -11.29 -21.60
N PRO A 268 -4.30 -12.23 -22.54
CA PRO A 268 -5.18 -13.39 -22.75
C PRO A 268 -5.38 -14.28 -21.51
N THR A 269 -4.36 -14.36 -20.66
CA THR A 269 -4.41 -15.15 -19.43
C THR A 269 -5.04 -14.40 -18.26
N SER A 270 -5.41 -13.12 -18.39
CA SER A 270 -5.98 -12.33 -17.28
C SER A 270 -7.24 -12.96 -16.69
N THR A 271 -7.49 -12.76 -15.39
CA THR A 271 -8.75 -13.20 -14.77
C THR A 271 -9.96 -12.40 -15.24
N THR A 272 -9.74 -11.18 -15.73
CA THR A 272 -10.81 -10.23 -16.04
C THR A 272 -11.18 -10.27 -17.51
N LYS A 273 -12.48 -10.38 -17.84
CA LYS A 273 -12.98 -10.47 -19.24
C LYS A 273 -12.56 -9.28 -20.09
N ILE A 274 -12.65 -8.07 -19.54
CA ILE A 274 -12.27 -6.82 -20.22
C ILE A 274 -10.81 -6.87 -20.69
N LYS A 275 -9.91 -7.28 -19.80
CA LYS A 275 -8.48 -7.37 -20.10
C LYS A 275 -8.12 -8.48 -21.07
N LYS A 276 -8.92 -9.54 -21.13
CA LYS A 276 -8.71 -10.63 -22.11
C LYS A 276 -9.13 -10.25 -23.53
N ASN A 277 -9.98 -9.23 -23.67
CA ASN A 277 -10.72 -8.93 -24.89
C ASN A 277 -10.54 -7.45 -25.30
N GLY A 278 -9.30 -6.95 -25.31
CA GLY A 278 -8.95 -5.68 -25.93
C GLY A 278 -9.15 -4.44 -25.08
N GLY A 279 -9.57 -4.62 -23.82
CA GLY A 279 -9.91 -3.52 -22.91
C GLY A 279 -8.79 -3.10 -21.96
N HIS A 280 -7.58 -3.65 -22.10
CA HIS A 280 -6.44 -3.25 -21.27
C HIS A 280 -5.62 -2.16 -21.98
N THR A 281 -5.19 -1.13 -21.24
CA THR A 281 -4.41 0.00 -21.77
C THR A 281 -3.07 0.08 -21.07
N TRP A 282 -2.05 0.57 -21.76
CA TRP A 282 -0.75 0.89 -21.19
C TRP A 282 -0.37 2.34 -21.46
N PHE A 283 0.30 2.96 -20.48
CA PHE A 283 0.93 4.26 -20.63
C PHE A 283 1.97 4.22 -21.75
N PRO A 284 2.35 5.38 -22.31
CA PRO A 284 3.45 5.48 -23.26
C PRO A 284 4.74 4.84 -22.74
N ASP A 285 5.55 4.26 -23.64
CA ASP A 285 6.80 3.58 -23.25
C ASP A 285 7.85 4.54 -22.65
N ASP A 286 7.78 5.84 -22.99
CA ASP A 286 8.63 6.91 -22.42
C ASP A 286 8.14 7.39 -21.05
N TRP A 287 7.00 6.88 -20.56
CA TRP A 287 6.54 7.09 -19.19
C TRP A 287 7.02 5.95 -18.30
N ASP A 288 8.17 6.17 -17.66
CA ASP A 288 8.60 5.33 -16.56
C ASP A 288 7.67 5.44 -15.33
N ASP A 289 7.87 4.55 -14.36
CA ASP A 289 7.03 4.49 -13.16
C ASP A 289 7.08 5.79 -12.34
N ASP A 290 8.23 6.47 -12.28
CA ASP A 290 8.38 7.73 -11.53
C ASP A 290 7.66 8.90 -12.26
N LYS A 291 7.64 8.91 -13.59
CA LYS A 291 6.85 9.83 -14.40
C LYS A 291 5.35 9.62 -14.14
N ILE A 292 4.87 8.37 -14.14
CA ILE A 292 3.48 8.05 -13.78
C ILE A 292 3.17 8.57 -12.37
N LEU A 293 4.06 8.35 -11.40
CA LEU A 293 3.90 8.83 -10.03
C LEU A 293 3.76 10.35 -9.94
N SER A 294 4.62 11.10 -10.63
CA SER A 294 4.60 12.57 -10.65
C SER A 294 3.32 13.13 -11.31
N VAL A 295 2.90 12.55 -12.43
CA VAL A 295 1.69 12.98 -13.14
C VAL A 295 0.44 12.69 -12.31
N TRP A 296 0.37 11.51 -11.70
CA TRP A 296 -0.73 11.19 -10.80
C TRP A 296 -0.77 12.12 -9.58
N THR A 297 0.39 12.41 -8.99
CA THR A 297 0.52 13.38 -7.90
C THR A 297 0.01 14.77 -8.33
N LYS A 298 0.31 15.20 -9.56
CA LYS A 298 -0.20 16.45 -10.14
C LYS A 298 -1.72 16.46 -10.22
N VAL A 299 -2.34 15.36 -10.65
CA VAL A 299 -3.81 15.21 -10.72
C VAL A 299 -4.45 15.27 -9.34
N LYS A 300 -3.89 14.54 -8.35
CA LYS A 300 -4.43 14.53 -6.97
C LYS A 300 -4.41 15.89 -6.28
N ASN A 301 -3.48 16.76 -6.67
CA ASN A 301 -3.36 18.12 -6.12
C ASN A 301 -4.05 19.17 -7.00
N GLY A 302 -4.92 18.77 -7.94
CA GLY A 302 -5.70 19.69 -8.76
C GLY A 302 -4.87 20.55 -9.73
N LYS A 303 -3.64 20.12 -10.04
CA LYS A 303 -2.72 20.85 -10.92
C LYS A 303 -2.75 20.38 -12.38
N ALA A 304 -3.48 19.31 -12.67
CA ALA A 304 -3.67 18.78 -14.02
C ALA A 304 -4.92 19.39 -14.68
N LYS A 305 -4.92 19.49 -16.01
CA LYS A 305 -6.06 20.01 -16.77
C LYS A 305 -7.18 18.98 -16.75
N PHE A 306 -8.28 19.31 -16.09
CA PHE A 306 -9.51 18.53 -16.14
C PHE A 306 -10.12 18.60 -17.55
N ILE A 307 -10.61 17.47 -18.06
CA ILE A 307 -11.29 17.39 -19.36
C ILE A 307 -12.78 17.14 -19.16
N ALA A 308 -13.13 16.04 -18.51
CA ALA A 308 -14.51 15.58 -18.41
C ALA A 308 -14.72 14.61 -17.25
N ASP A 309 -15.97 14.50 -16.80
CA ASP A 309 -16.40 13.40 -15.95
C ASP A 309 -16.60 12.13 -16.78
N LYS A 310 -16.10 11.00 -16.29
CA LYS A 310 -16.35 9.69 -16.89
C LYS A 310 -17.65 9.14 -16.30
N ILE A 311 -18.69 9.12 -17.11
CA ILE A 311 -20.00 8.59 -16.76
C ILE A 311 -20.16 7.18 -17.33
N SER A 312 -20.78 6.28 -16.57
CA SER A 312 -21.17 4.94 -17.04
C SER A 312 -22.46 4.98 -17.86
N ASP A 313 -22.79 3.89 -18.55
CA ASP A 313 -24.04 3.78 -19.32
C ASP A 313 -25.31 3.96 -18.47
N ARG A 314 -25.19 3.82 -17.14
CA ARG A 314 -26.28 4.02 -16.17
C ARG A 314 -26.39 5.46 -15.64
N GLY A 315 -25.52 6.36 -16.08
CA GLY A 315 -25.46 7.74 -15.58
C GLY A 315 -24.60 7.94 -14.34
N ASP A 316 -23.99 6.88 -13.78
CA ASP A 316 -23.14 7.00 -12.59
C ASP A 316 -21.75 7.58 -12.93
N LEU A 317 -21.24 8.48 -12.10
CA LEU A 317 -19.85 8.95 -12.13
C LEU A 317 -18.89 7.81 -11.76
N VAL A 318 -18.06 7.38 -12.70
CA VAL A 318 -17.08 6.28 -12.53
C VAL A 318 -15.63 6.72 -12.58
N GLY A 319 -15.36 8.01 -12.78
CA GLY A 319 -14.03 8.60 -12.74
C GLY A 319 -14.00 10.00 -13.34
N LYS A 320 -12.82 10.61 -13.38
CA LYS A 320 -12.57 11.90 -14.02
C LYS A 320 -11.41 11.78 -14.99
N ILE A 321 -11.50 12.48 -16.11
CA ILE A 321 -10.51 12.44 -17.19
C ILE A 321 -9.69 13.72 -17.15
N TYR A 322 -8.37 13.55 -17.23
CA TYR A 322 -7.41 14.64 -17.20
C TYR A 322 -6.47 14.57 -18.40
N ASP A 323 -6.11 15.74 -18.93
CA ASP A 323 -5.01 15.90 -19.88
C ASP A 323 -3.71 15.93 -19.09
N CYS A 324 -2.95 14.87 -19.25
CA CYS A 324 -1.68 14.66 -18.60
C CYS A 324 -0.56 14.68 -19.63
N LYS A 325 -0.18 15.88 -20.09
CA LYS A 325 0.88 16.09 -21.09
C LYS A 325 0.53 15.42 -22.44
N GLY A 326 -0.68 15.65 -22.94
CA GLY A 326 -1.15 15.08 -24.21
C GLY A 326 -1.60 13.62 -24.10
N VAL A 327 -1.76 13.10 -22.89
CA VAL A 327 -2.31 11.76 -22.62
C VAL A 327 -3.58 11.93 -21.78
N ALA A 328 -4.71 11.44 -22.28
CA ALA A 328 -5.95 11.39 -21.52
C ALA A 328 -5.90 10.24 -20.51
N VAL A 329 -6.02 10.58 -19.22
CA VAL A 329 -5.92 9.63 -18.12
C VAL A 329 -7.17 9.68 -17.25
N ILE A 330 -7.68 8.50 -16.87
CA ILE A 330 -8.74 8.37 -15.88
C ILE A 330 -8.12 8.34 -14.50
N TYR A 331 -8.58 9.23 -13.63
CA TYR A 331 -8.41 9.13 -12.19
C TYR A 331 -9.75 8.82 -11.53
N ARG A 332 -9.76 7.78 -10.70
CA ARG A 332 -10.92 7.36 -9.91
C ARG A 332 -10.48 7.15 -8.46
N GLN A 333 -11.32 7.59 -7.55
CA GLN A 333 -11.21 7.24 -6.14
C GLN A 333 -12.47 6.49 -5.72
N ASP A 334 -12.28 5.32 -5.13
CA ASP A 334 -13.37 4.51 -4.58
C ASP A 334 -13.02 3.96 -3.18
N ASP A 335 -13.90 3.13 -2.64
CA ASP A 335 -13.73 2.48 -1.34
C ASP A 335 -12.62 1.42 -1.31
N LYS A 336 -12.13 0.98 -2.47
CA LYS A 336 -11.08 -0.04 -2.64
C LYS A 336 -9.71 0.59 -2.90
N GLY A 337 -9.66 1.85 -3.32
CA GLY A 337 -8.44 2.60 -3.51
C GLY A 337 -8.55 3.62 -4.63
N ASP A 338 -7.40 4.13 -5.02
CA ASP A 338 -7.30 5.04 -6.15
C ASP A 338 -6.90 4.24 -7.41
N SER A 339 -7.42 4.65 -8.57
CA SER A 339 -7.05 4.08 -9.88
C SER A 339 -6.61 5.19 -10.83
N PHE A 340 -5.57 4.90 -11.62
CA PHE A 340 -4.96 5.86 -12.53
C PHE A 340 -4.44 5.16 -13.79
N TYR A 341 -5.07 5.36 -14.94
CA TYR A 341 -4.73 4.64 -16.18
C TYR A 341 -5.18 5.38 -17.44
N PRO A 342 -4.51 5.18 -18.60
CA PRO A 342 -4.89 5.85 -19.83
C PRO A 342 -6.29 5.47 -20.26
N VAL A 343 -7.04 6.45 -20.78
CA VAL A 343 -8.28 6.19 -21.51
C VAL A 343 -7.95 5.34 -22.75
N LYS A 344 -8.81 4.39 -23.11
CA LYS A 344 -8.61 3.62 -24.34
C LYS A 344 -8.70 4.53 -25.58
N ASN A 345 -9.81 5.26 -25.75
CA ASN A 345 -9.99 6.15 -26.90
C ASN A 345 -9.33 7.51 -26.64
N GLN A 346 -8.07 7.70 -27.04
CA GLN A 346 -7.36 8.96 -26.79
C GLN A 346 -7.87 10.13 -27.67
N ILE A 347 -8.28 9.84 -28.91
CA ILE A 347 -8.73 10.82 -29.91
C ILE A 347 -9.92 11.64 -29.41
N ASP A 348 -10.80 11.03 -28.63
CA ASP A 348 -12.00 11.68 -28.09
C ASP A 348 -11.66 12.80 -27.08
N TYR A 349 -10.43 12.83 -26.55
CA TYR A 349 -10.05 13.71 -25.43
C TYR A 349 -8.82 14.56 -25.69
N ILE A 350 -7.93 14.16 -26.60
CA ILE A 350 -6.70 14.88 -26.91
C ILE A 350 -6.68 15.23 -28.40
N GLU A 351 -6.69 16.53 -28.67
CA GLU A 351 -6.61 17.09 -30.02
C GLU A 351 -5.29 16.69 -30.71
N GLY A 352 -5.37 16.36 -32.00
CA GLY A 352 -4.20 15.98 -32.82
C GLY A 352 -3.64 14.58 -32.52
N VAL A 353 -4.27 13.80 -31.64
CA VAL A 353 -3.91 12.38 -31.47
C VAL A 353 -4.51 11.56 -32.60
N GLU A 354 -3.70 10.67 -33.16
CA GLU A 354 -4.07 9.77 -34.25
C GLU A 354 -3.93 8.32 -33.77
N LEU A 355 -4.77 7.43 -34.29
CA LEU A 355 -4.61 5.99 -34.10
C LEU A 355 -3.72 5.47 -35.23
N TYR A 356 -2.59 4.89 -34.88
CA TYR A 356 -1.77 4.16 -35.85
C TYR A 356 -2.37 2.77 -36.05
N ASP A 357 -2.69 2.45 -37.31
CA ASP A 357 -3.18 1.14 -37.71
C ASP A 357 -2.09 0.06 -37.54
N LYS A 358 -2.59 -1.18 -37.44
CA LYS A 358 -1.90 -2.41 -37.00
C LYS A 358 -0.56 -2.73 -37.67
#